data_AF-A0A7C6AZ73-F1
#
_entry.id   AF-A0A7C6AZ73-F1
#
_cell.length_a   1.000
_cell.length_b   1.000
_cell.length_c   1.000
_cell.angle_alpha   90.00
_cell.angle_beta   90.00
_cell.angle_gamma   90.00
#
_symmetry.space_group_name_H-M   'P 1'
#
loop_
_entity.id
_entity.type
_entity.pdbx_description
1 polymer ?
#
loop_
_entity_poly.entity_id
_entity_poly.type
_entity_poly.pdbx_seq_one_letter_code
_entity_poly.pdbx_strand_id
1 'polypeptide(L)'
;SSAIPIYRALLGYPGGRAIRAVVVELGTNGPVTPQQVAGFLQLAGPGRTVVFIVPQVPRPWAREVQSLYASLPQQYPNVRLEYWNRLSSLPDGQENMAYFWGDGVHPNWAGIQVLVNGLQGVLGG
;
A
#
# COMPACT_ATOMS: atom_id res chain seq x y z
N SER A 1 -2.43 -6.23 -12.69
CA SER A 1 -2.84 -4.93 -12.14
C SER A 1 -2.79 -3.87 -13.23
N SER A 2 -3.81 -3.01 -13.32
CA SER A 2 -3.89 -1.88 -14.27
C SER A 2 -3.16 -0.62 -13.77
N ALA A 3 -2.51 -0.67 -12.60
CA ALA A 3 -1.92 0.50 -11.96
C ALA A 3 -0.80 1.14 -12.77
N ILE A 4 0.10 0.36 -13.38
CA ILE A 4 1.21 0.89 -14.18
C ILE A 4 0.70 1.67 -15.41
N PRO A 5 -0.21 1.12 -16.26
CA PRO A 5 -0.81 1.88 -17.34
C PRO A 5 -1.53 3.15 -16.89
N ILE A 6 -2.31 3.08 -15.81
CA ILE A 6 -3.05 4.24 -15.28
C ILE A 6 -2.08 5.32 -14.79
N TYR A 7 -1.08 4.93 -14.00
CA TYR A 7 -0.09 5.87 -13.47
C TYR A 7 0.72 6.52 -14.60
N ARG A 8 1.09 5.77 -15.64
CA ARG A 8 1.72 6.32 -16.84
C ARG A 8 0.84 7.37 -17.52
N ALA A 9 -0.47 7.12 -17.64
CA ALA A 9 -1.40 8.09 -18.21
C ALA A 9 -1.49 9.37 -17.35
N LEU A 10 -1.49 9.25 -16.01
CA LEU A 10 -1.49 10.40 -15.10
C LEU A 10 -0.25 11.28 -15.25
N LEU A 11 0.92 10.69 -15.50
CA LEU A 11 2.16 11.43 -15.76
C LEU A 11 2.14 12.23 -17.08
N GLY A 12 1.18 11.97 -17.97
CA GLY A 12 0.95 12.81 -19.15
C GLY A 12 0.46 14.22 -18.83
N TYR A 13 -0.14 14.42 -17.64
CA TYR A 13 -0.71 15.70 -17.22
C TYR A 13 0.25 16.48 -16.30
N PRO A 14 0.30 17.82 -16.38
CA PRO A 14 1.11 18.64 -15.46
C PRO A 14 0.82 18.36 -13.99
N GLY A 15 -0.46 18.19 -13.63
CA GLY A 15 -0.88 17.86 -12.27
C GLY A 15 -0.29 16.54 -11.78
N GLY A 16 -0.32 15.49 -12.60
CA GLY A 16 0.28 14.20 -12.25
C GLY A 16 1.80 14.27 -12.08
N ARG A 17 2.48 15.09 -12.89
CA ARG A 17 3.92 15.33 -12.75
C ARG A 17 4.27 16.11 -11.47
N ALA A 18 3.38 17.00 -11.02
CA ALA A 18 3.57 17.78 -9.79
C ALA A 18 3.39 16.96 -8.49
N ILE A 19 2.77 15.77 -8.56
CA ILE A 19 2.58 14.90 -7.39
C ILE A 19 3.93 14.48 -6.81
N ARG A 20 4.09 14.67 -5.49
CA ARG A 20 5.31 14.35 -4.72
C ARG A 20 5.20 13.08 -3.89
N ALA A 21 3.98 12.66 -3.56
CA ALA A 21 3.70 11.45 -2.79
C ALA A 21 2.68 10.57 -3.53
N VAL A 22 2.95 9.27 -3.60
CA VAL A 22 2.06 8.29 -4.22
C VAL A 22 1.78 7.18 -3.22
N VAL A 23 0.50 6.97 -2.89
CA VAL A 23 0.06 5.86 -2.03
C VAL A 23 -0.41 4.71 -2.91
N VAL A 24 0.10 3.50 -2.63
CA VAL A 24 -0.20 2.28 -3.36
C VAL A 24 -0.95 1.31 -2.45
N GLU A 25 -2.23 1.11 -2.74
CA GLU A 25 -3.09 0.09 -2.11
C GLU A 25 -3.34 -1.01 -3.13
N LEU A 26 -2.46 -2.00 -3.14
CA LEU A 26 -2.55 -3.18 -4.00
C LEU A 26 -2.13 -4.41 -3.18
N GLY A 27 -2.55 -5.59 -3.63
CA GLY A 27 -2.30 -6.85 -2.91
C GLY A 27 -3.54 -7.46 -2.27
N THR A 28 -4.56 -6.65 -1.99
CA THR A 28 -5.86 -7.12 -1.48
C THR A 28 -6.58 -8.00 -2.51
N ASN A 29 -6.63 -7.54 -3.76
CA ASN A 29 -7.40 -8.17 -4.85
C ASN A 29 -6.59 -9.11 -5.74
N GLY A 30 -5.36 -9.45 -5.37
CA GLY A 30 -4.51 -10.38 -6.11
C GLY A 30 -3.03 -10.24 -5.78
N PRO A 31 -2.21 -11.20 -6.22
CA PRO A 31 -0.78 -11.20 -5.96
C PRO A 31 -0.10 -9.99 -6.62
N VAL A 32 1.02 -9.59 -6.03
CA VAL A 32 1.90 -8.53 -6.54
C VAL A 32 3.29 -9.12 -6.71
N THR A 33 3.89 -8.93 -7.88
CA THR A 33 5.22 -9.47 -8.16
C THR A 33 6.32 -8.43 -7.96
N PRO A 34 7.57 -8.85 -7.65
CA PRO A 34 8.71 -7.94 -7.59
C PRO A 34 8.90 -7.12 -8.88
N GLN A 35 8.65 -7.72 -10.04
CA GLN A 35 8.77 -7.05 -11.34
C GLN A 35 7.73 -5.94 -11.52
N GLN A 36 6.51 -6.13 -11.01
CA GLN A 36 5.48 -5.08 -11.01
C GLN A 36 5.88 -3.93 -10.10
N VAL A 37 6.42 -4.21 -8.92
CA VAL A 37 6.92 -3.18 -8.00
C VAL A 37 8.07 -2.40 -8.62
N ALA A 38 9.07 -3.10 -9.16
CA ALA A 38 10.21 -2.47 -9.82
C ALA A 38 9.78 -1.58 -11.00
N GLY A 39 8.88 -2.08 -11.86
CA GLY A 39 8.36 -1.30 -12.98
C GLY A 39 7.54 -0.07 -12.54
N PHE A 40 6.76 -0.20 -11.46
CA PHE A 40 6.04 0.93 -10.88
C PHE A 40 6.99 1.98 -10.28
N LEU A 41 7.98 1.56 -9.50
CA LEU A 41 8.96 2.46 -8.87
C LEU A 41 9.86 3.15 -9.89
N GLN A 42 10.23 2.46 -10.97
CA GLN A 42 10.94 3.07 -12.10
C GLN A 42 10.12 4.21 -12.72
N LEU A 43 8.80 4.03 -12.87
CA LEU A 43 7.91 5.08 -13.36
C LEU A 43 7.69 6.20 -12.35
N ALA A 44 7.61 5.87 -11.06
CA ALA A 44 7.47 6.87 -10.00
C ALA A 44 8.71 7.78 -9.94
N GLY A 45 9.88 7.20 -10.19
CA GLY A 45 11.17 7.88 -10.14
C GLY A 45 11.58 8.21 -8.70
N PRO A 46 12.86 8.57 -8.50
CA PRO A 46 13.42 8.81 -7.16
C PRO A 46 12.91 10.10 -6.51
N GLY A 47 12.35 11.04 -7.29
CA GLY A 47 11.88 12.34 -6.80
C GLY A 47 10.53 12.33 -6.11
N ARG A 48 9.91 11.16 -5.92
CA ARG A 48 8.61 10.97 -5.26
C ARG A 48 8.74 10.02 -4.08
N THR A 49 8.05 10.33 -3.00
CA THR A 49 7.82 9.38 -1.91
C THR A 49 6.73 8.40 -2.35
N VAL A 50 6.99 7.11 -2.21
CA VAL A 50 6.00 6.06 -2.51
C VAL A 50 5.66 5.32 -1.23
N VAL A 51 4.40 5.33 -0.84
CA VAL A 51 3.91 4.61 0.35
C VAL A 51 3.17 3.37 -0.11
N PHE A 52 3.65 2.18 0.26
CA PHE A 52 2.87 0.95 0.07
C PHE A 52 2.07 0.65 1.33
N ILE A 53 0.77 0.38 1.17
CA ILE A 53 -0.07 -0.16 2.24
C ILE A 53 0.11 -1.68 2.26
N VAL A 54 0.59 -2.21 3.38
CA VAL A 54 0.79 -3.65 3.60
C VAL A 54 -0.57 -4.29 3.90
N PRO A 55 -1.12 -5.13 3.02
CA PRO A 55 -2.52 -5.56 3.10
C PRO A 55 -2.75 -6.59 4.20
N GLN A 56 -3.95 -6.56 4.80
CA GLN A 56 -4.52 -7.67 5.57
C GLN A 56 -5.59 -8.32 4.72
N VAL A 57 -5.42 -9.60 4.39
CA VAL A 57 -6.42 -10.33 3.62
C VAL A 57 -6.30 -11.83 3.88
N PRO A 58 -7.41 -12.56 4.12
CA PRO A 58 -7.39 -14.01 4.26
C PRO A 58 -7.32 -14.67 2.87
N ARG A 59 -6.19 -14.52 2.17
CA ARG A 59 -5.94 -15.10 0.83
C ARG A 59 -4.56 -15.76 0.76
N PRO A 60 -4.37 -16.79 -0.12
CA PRO A 60 -3.13 -17.54 -0.19
C PRO A 60 -1.87 -16.70 -0.47
N TRP A 61 -2.01 -15.62 -1.23
CA TRP A 61 -0.90 -14.72 -1.61
C TRP A 61 -0.55 -13.67 -0.55
N ALA A 62 -1.31 -13.57 0.56
CA ALA A 62 -1.16 -12.48 1.52
C ALA A 62 0.26 -12.41 2.10
N ARG A 63 0.80 -13.55 2.55
CA ARG A 63 2.15 -13.64 3.13
C ARG A 63 3.23 -13.22 2.15
N GLU A 64 3.11 -13.62 0.89
CA GLU A 64 4.07 -13.27 -0.16
C GLU A 64 4.09 -11.77 -0.43
N VAL A 65 2.90 -11.15 -0.56
CA VAL A 65 2.79 -9.69 -0.75
C VAL A 65 3.29 -8.92 0.46
N GLN A 66 2.91 -9.32 1.67
CA GLN A 66 3.37 -8.69 2.91
C GLN A 66 4.89 -8.75 3.04
N SER A 67 5.50 -9.90 2.72
CA SER A 67 6.95 -10.10 2.79
C SER A 67 7.68 -9.28 1.72
N LEU A 68 7.14 -9.24 0.49
CA LEU A 68 7.65 -8.39 -0.57
C LEU A 68 7.66 -6.93 -0.12
N TYR A 69 6.53 -6.41 0.37
CA TYR A 69 6.40 -5.01 0.76
C TYR A 69 7.33 -4.66 1.93
N ALA A 70 7.44 -5.53 2.93
CA ALA A 70 8.34 -5.33 4.07
C ALA A 70 9.83 -5.18 3.66
N SER A 71 10.23 -5.76 2.53
CA SER A 71 11.62 -5.65 2.02
C SER A 71 11.91 -4.36 1.25
N LEU A 72 10.89 -3.64 0.79
CA LEU A 72 11.07 -2.53 -0.16
C LEU A 72 11.87 -1.35 0.39
N PRO A 73 11.68 -0.89 1.65
CA PRO A 73 12.43 0.26 2.16
C PRO A 73 13.95 0.04 2.21
N GLN A 74 14.41 -1.21 2.31
CA GLN A 74 15.84 -1.54 2.25
C GLN A 74 16.41 -1.39 0.84
N GLN A 75 15.59 -1.58 -0.18
CA GLN A 75 16.00 -1.53 -1.59
C GLN A 75 15.76 -0.16 -2.24
N TYR A 76 14.75 0.57 -1.74
CA TYR A 76 14.27 1.82 -2.33
C TYR A 76 14.16 2.90 -1.24
N PRO A 77 15.13 3.83 -1.15
CA PRO A 77 15.14 4.87 -0.10
C PRO A 77 13.95 5.82 -0.12
N ASN A 78 13.25 5.93 -1.26
CA ASN A 78 12.05 6.74 -1.40
C ASN A 78 10.75 5.98 -1.09
N VAL A 79 10.84 4.72 -0.66
CA VAL A 79 9.70 3.90 -0.26
C VAL A 79 9.48 3.94 1.25
N ARG A 80 8.22 4.10 1.63
CA ARG A 80 7.73 3.98 3.00
C ARG A 80 6.60 2.96 3.05
N LEU A 81 6.29 2.46 4.24
CA LEU A 81 5.24 1.47 4.44
C LEU A 81 4.22 1.97 5.44
N GLU A 82 2.95 1.73 5.13
CA GLU A 82 1.86 1.79 6.08
C GLU A 82 1.37 0.37 6.35
N TYR A 83 1.39 -0.07 7.61
CA TYR A 83 1.13 -1.46 7.97
C TYR A 83 -0.34 -1.66 8.32
N TRP A 84 -1.22 -1.62 7.33
CA TRP A 84 -2.63 -1.95 7.53
C TRP A 84 -2.80 -3.30 8.21
N ASN A 85 -2.00 -4.30 7.84
CA ASN A 85 -1.98 -5.61 8.51
C ASN A 85 -1.70 -5.59 10.01
N ARG A 86 -0.95 -4.61 10.51
CA ARG A 86 -0.72 -4.45 11.95
C ARG A 86 -1.81 -3.60 12.59
N LEU A 87 -2.20 -2.51 11.93
CA LEU A 87 -3.27 -1.62 12.39
C LEU A 87 -4.62 -2.34 12.51
N SER A 88 -4.87 -3.31 11.63
CA SER A 88 -6.10 -4.09 11.57
C SER A 88 -6.05 -5.37 12.40
N SER A 89 -5.02 -5.55 13.23
CA SER A 89 -4.86 -6.73 14.06
C SER A 89 -4.97 -6.39 15.54
N LEU A 90 -5.52 -7.33 16.30
CA LEU A 90 -5.51 -7.33 17.76
C LEU A 90 -4.10 -7.69 18.29
N PRO A 91 -3.81 -7.43 19.59
CA PRO A 91 -2.51 -7.74 20.18
C PRO A 91 -2.11 -9.22 20.11
N ASP A 92 -3.08 -10.13 20.02
CA ASP A 92 -2.86 -11.57 19.87
C ASP A 92 -2.62 -12.01 18.41
N GLY A 93 -2.61 -11.06 17.47
CA GLY A 93 -2.39 -11.30 16.05
C GLY A 93 -3.63 -11.71 15.25
N GLN A 94 -4.81 -11.78 15.89
CA GLN A 94 -6.06 -12.00 15.16
C GLN A 94 -6.53 -10.72 14.47
N GLU A 95 -7.36 -10.86 13.43
CA GLU A 95 -7.97 -9.71 12.75
C GLU A 95 -8.93 -8.98 13.71
N ASN A 96 -8.81 -7.66 13.79
CA ASN A 96 -9.77 -6.83 14.49
C ASN A 96 -11.01 -6.65 13.61
N MET A 97 -11.95 -7.59 13.72
CA MET A 97 -13.19 -7.59 12.93
C MET A 97 -14.02 -6.31 13.08
N ALA A 98 -13.83 -5.52 14.15
CA ALA A 98 -14.46 -4.22 14.31
C ALA A 98 -14.04 -3.19 13.25
N TYR A 99 -12.94 -3.44 12.53
CA TYR A 99 -12.42 -2.56 11.48
C TYR A 99 -12.80 -3.00 10.06
N PHE A 100 -13.46 -4.14 9.89
CA PHE A 100 -13.85 -4.67 8.58
C PHE A 100 -15.36 -4.63 8.38
N TRP A 101 -15.79 -4.64 7.12
CA TRP A 101 -17.15 -5.05 6.77
C TRP A 101 -17.30 -6.57 6.92
N GLY A 102 -18.52 -7.08 6.71
CA GLY A 102 -18.84 -8.49 6.91
C GLY A 102 -18.07 -9.47 6.02
N ASP A 103 -17.34 -8.99 5.02
CA ASP A 103 -16.49 -9.83 4.15
C ASP A 103 -15.08 -10.10 4.72
N GLY A 104 -14.69 -9.44 5.81
CA GLY A 104 -13.37 -9.60 6.42
C GLY A 104 -12.20 -9.13 5.53
N VAL A 105 -12.47 -8.33 4.51
CA VAL A 105 -11.46 -7.85 3.55
C VAL A 105 -11.45 -6.32 3.50
N HIS A 106 -12.62 -5.71 3.35
CA HIS A 106 -12.72 -4.27 3.15
C HIS A 106 -12.85 -3.55 4.49
N PRO A 107 -12.05 -2.50 4.74
CA PRO A 107 -12.18 -1.73 5.96
C PRO A 107 -13.51 -0.98 5.99
N ASN A 108 -14.15 -0.98 7.15
CA ASN A 108 -15.29 -0.11 7.43
C ASN A 108 -14.82 1.32 7.79
N TRP A 109 -15.73 2.19 8.18
CA TRP A 109 -15.36 3.58 8.50
C TRP A 109 -14.37 3.72 9.65
N ALA A 110 -14.48 2.90 10.70
CA ALA A 110 -13.51 2.90 11.79
C ALA A 110 -12.13 2.44 11.30
N GLY A 111 -12.08 1.38 10.49
CA GLY A 111 -10.85 0.88 9.89
C GLY A 111 -10.18 1.92 8.97
N ILE A 112 -10.95 2.60 8.13
CA ILE A 112 -10.44 3.64 7.22
C ILE A 112 -9.86 4.82 8.03
N GLN A 113 -10.51 5.24 9.12
CA GLN A 113 -9.96 6.30 9.98
C GLN A 113 -8.60 5.93 10.56
N VAL A 114 -8.45 4.68 11.05
CA VAL A 114 -7.18 4.18 11.57
C VAL A 114 -6.11 4.15 10.47
N LEU A 115 -6.45 3.65 9.28
CA LEU A 115 -5.54 3.60 8.14
C LEU A 115 -5.08 5.01 7.70
N VAL A 116 -6.02 5.96 7.56
CA VAL A 116 -5.70 7.33 7.15
C VAL A 116 -4.84 8.04 8.20
N ASN A 117 -5.11 7.85 9.48
CA ASN A 117 -4.28 8.40 10.56
C ASN A 117 -2.84 7.84 10.50
N GLY A 118 -2.68 6.55 10.22
CA GLY A 118 -1.36 5.94 9.97
C GLY A 118 -0.64 6.60 8.78
N LEU A 119 -1.33 6.71 7.64
CA LEU A 119 -0.80 7.34 6.43
C LEU A 119 -0.34 8.78 6.67
N GLN A 120 -1.08 9.56 7.46
CA GLN A 120 -0.68 10.92 7.83
C GLN A 120 0.65 10.92 8.61
N GLY A 121 0.85 9.98 9.53
CA GLY A 121 2.11 9.81 10.24
C GLY A 121 3.26 9.43 9.30
N VAL A 122 3.02 8.52 8.34
CA VAL A 122 4.03 8.09 7.37
C VAL A 122 4.42 9.20 6.38
N LEU A 123 3.47 10.02 5.98
CA LEU A 123 3.69 11.13 5.03
C LEU A 123 4.20 12.42 5.69
N GLY A 124 3.88 12.64 6.97
CA GLY A 124 4.26 13.83 7.72
C GLY A 124 5.66 13.80 8.33
N GLY A 125 6.28 12.62 8.47
CA GLY A 125 7.67 12.45 8.93
C GLY A 125 8.69 12.54 7.80
#